data_AF-A0A2M7N1U7-F1
#
_entry.id   AF-A0A2M7N1U7-F1
#
_cell.length_a   1.000
_cell.length_b   1.000
_cell.length_c   1.000
_cell.angle_alpha   90.00
_cell.angle_beta   90.00
_cell.angle_gamma   90.00
#
_symmetry.space_group_name_H-M   'P 1'
#
loop_
_entity.id
_entity.type
_entity.pdbx_description
1 polymer ?
#
loop_
_entity_poly.entity_id
_entity_poly.type
_entity_poly.pdbx_seq_one_letter_code
_entity_poly.pdbx_strand_id
1 'polypeptide(L)' 'MPGKMYSKSIHGEIVASGKDAATCITCHGSHDIKNRIQEGSKITSINIPNTCEQCHKKVVDEYKQSIHWIAVKKGV' A
#
# COMPACT_ATOMS: atom_id res chain seq x y z
N MET A 1 7.88 -3.70 -15.23
CA MET A 1 7.00 -2.51 -15.21
C MET A 1 5.99 -2.68 -14.08
N PRO A 2 5.86 -1.71 -13.15
CA PRO A 2 5.01 -1.84 -11.96
C PRO A 2 3.56 -2.25 -12.27
N GLY A 3 2.97 -1.74 -13.35
CA GLY A 3 1.62 -2.13 -13.79
C GLY A 3 1.48 -3.63 -14.11
N LYS A 4 2.52 -4.27 -14.65
CA LYS A 4 2.51 -5.72 -14.96
C LYS A 4 2.61 -6.58 -13.69
N MET A 5 3.20 -6.06 -12.62
CA MET A 5 3.21 -6.75 -11.33
C MET A 5 1.84 -6.65 -10.66
N TYR A 6 1.22 -5.47 -10.69
CA TYR A 6 -0.14 -5.27 -10.20
C TYR A 6 -1.15 -6.17 -10.92
N SER A 7 -1.12 -6.22 -12.25
CA SER A 7 -2.07 -7.01 -13.04
C SER A 7 -1.97 -8.53 -12.78
N LYS A 8 -0.88 -9.00 -12.18
CA LYS A 8 -0.65 -10.39 -11.78
C LYS A 8 -0.78 -10.61 -10.26
N SER A 9 -1.20 -9.59 -9.53
CA SER A 9 -1.45 -9.69 -8.09
C SER A 9 -2.90 -10.05 -7.83
N ILE A 10 -3.19 -10.56 -6.64
CA ILE A 10 -4.57 -10.88 -6.23
C ILE A 10 -5.51 -9.65 -6.33
N HIS A 11 -5.01 -8.44 -6.04
CA HIS A 11 -5.81 -7.22 -6.22
C HIS A 11 -6.18 -7.00 -7.69
N GLY A 12 -5.23 -7.18 -8.61
CA GLY A 12 -5.48 -7.08 -10.04
C GLY A 12 -6.44 -8.15 -10.56
N GLU A 13 -6.32 -9.38 -10.07
CA GLU A 13 -7.20 -10.49 -10.44
C GLU A 13 -8.64 -10.26 -9.96
N ILE A 14 -8.83 -9.80 -8.72
CA ILE A 14 -10.16 -9.50 -8.17
C ILE A 14 -10.82 -8.37 -8.96
N VAL A 15 -10.09 -7.28 -9.24
CA VAL A 15 -10.60 -6.17 -10.06
C VAL A 15 -10.96 -6.66 -11.46
N ALA A 16 -10.12 -7.50 -12.09
CA ALA A 16 -10.40 -8.07 -13.40
C ALA A 16 -11.65 -8.98 -13.41
N SER A 17 -11.98 -9.60 -12.27
CA SER A 17 -13.20 -10.38 -12.09
C SER A 17 -14.48 -9.54 -11.87
N GLY A 18 -14.38 -8.21 -11.90
CA GLY A 18 -15.50 -7.30 -11.70
C GLY A 18 -15.88 -7.08 -10.23
N LYS A 19 -14.97 -7.39 -9.30
CA LYS A 19 -15.17 -7.21 -7.86
C LYS A 19 -14.25 -6.11 -7.32
N ASP A 20 -14.64 -5.54 -6.19
CA ASP A 20 -13.88 -4.46 -5.56
C ASP A 20 -12.62 -4.97 -4.86
N ALA A 21 -11.48 -4.39 -5.22
CA ALA A 21 -10.21 -4.51 -4.53
C ALA A 21 -9.36 -3.26 -4.78
N ALA A 22 -8.16 -3.19 -4.19
CA ALA A 22 -7.27 -2.05 -4.36
C ALA A 22 -6.90 -1.86 -5.84
N THR A 23 -7.10 -0.66 -6.36
CA THR A 23 -6.75 -0.27 -7.73
C THR A 23 -5.44 0.51 -7.77
N CYS A 24 -5.00 0.89 -8.98
CA CYS A 24 -3.90 1.83 -9.19
C CYS A 24 -4.09 3.11 -8.34
N ILE A 25 -5.31 3.64 -8.32
CA ILE A 25 -5.66 4.90 -7.65
C ILE A 25 -5.72 4.72 -6.13
N THR A 26 -6.21 3.57 -5.65
CA THR A 26 -6.25 3.27 -4.21
C THR A 26 -4.88 3.40 -3.57
N CYS A 27 -3.83 2.91 -4.25
CA CYS A 27 -2.46 2.98 -3.76
C CYS A 27 -1.77 4.32 -4.09
N HIS A 28 -1.93 4.84 -5.30
CA HIS A 28 -1.13 5.98 -5.77
C HIS A 28 -1.79 7.36 -5.62
N GLY A 29 -3.12 7.43 -5.46
CA GLY A 29 -3.88 8.67 -5.59
C GLY A 29 -4.27 8.98 -7.04
N SER A 30 -4.84 10.16 -7.27
CA SER A 30 -5.34 10.59 -8.59
C SER A 30 -4.62 11.84 -9.08
N HIS A 31 -4.81 12.98 -8.41
CA HIS A 31 -4.20 14.27 -8.78
C HIS A 31 -2.94 14.60 -7.95
N ASP A 32 -2.57 13.71 -7.04
CA ASP A 32 -1.46 13.82 -6.10
C ASP A 32 -0.47 12.65 -6.24
N ILE A 33 -0.43 12.02 -7.42
CA ILE A 33 0.40 10.84 -7.68
C ILE A 33 1.88 11.20 -7.51
N LYS A 34 2.50 10.55 -6.54
CA LYS A 34 3.91 10.71 -6.18
C LYS A 34 4.62 9.35 -6.22
N ASN A 35 5.86 9.35 -6.65
CA ASN A 35 6.71 8.17 -6.61
C ASN A 35 7.05 7.77 -5.15
N ARG A 36 7.58 6.56 -4.95
CA ARG A 36 7.82 5.99 -3.60
C ARG A 36 8.85 6.72 -2.74
N ILE A 37 9.67 7.61 -3.32
CA ILE A 37 10.72 8.35 -2.61
C ILE A 37 10.33 9.80 -2.34
N GLN A 38 9.22 10.27 -2.91
CA GLN A 38 8.72 11.62 -2.69
C GLN A 38 7.94 11.72 -1.37
N GLU A 39 8.18 12.82 -0.67
CA GLU A 39 7.47 13.14 0.57
C GLU A 39 5.95 13.23 0.34
N GLY A 40 5.20 12.62 1.26
CA GLY A 40 3.74 12.54 1.17
C GLY A 40 3.22 11.58 0.10
N SER A 41 4.07 10.74 -0.53
CA SER A 41 3.55 9.62 -1.33
C SER A 41 2.84 8.61 -0.44
N LYS A 42 1.71 8.10 -0.92
CA LYS A 42 0.94 7.04 -0.24
C LYS A 42 1.64 5.68 -0.25
N ILE A 43 2.68 5.53 -1.07
CA ILE A 43 3.44 4.29 -1.22
C ILE A 43 4.89 4.41 -0.74
N THR A 44 5.23 5.41 0.08
CA THR A 44 6.50 5.39 0.81
C THR A 44 6.49 4.24 1.81
N SER A 45 7.66 3.73 2.21
CA SER A 45 7.77 2.65 3.19
C SER A 45 7.09 2.99 4.54
N ILE A 46 7.05 4.27 4.90
CA ILE A 46 6.41 4.73 6.13
C ILE A 46 4.88 4.90 6.00
N ASN A 47 4.38 5.25 4.81
CA ASN A 47 2.95 5.47 4.59
C ASN A 47 2.21 4.23 4.09
N ILE A 48 2.90 3.25 3.51
CA ILE A 48 2.25 2.06 2.94
C ILE A 48 1.38 1.30 3.95
N PRO A 49 1.70 1.18 5.26
CA PRO A 49 0.81 0.53 6.20
C PRO A 49 -0.53 1.25 6.34
N ASN A 50 -0.53 2.59 6.30
CA ASN A 50 -1.77 3.38 6.34
C ASN A 50 -2.61 3.16 5.07
N THR A 51 -1.96 2.98 3.92
CA THR A 51 -2.64 2.63 2.68
C THR A 51 -3.31 1.26 2.77
N CYS A 52 -2.60 0.26 3.31
CA CYS A 52 -3.14 -1.09 3.53
C CYS A 52 -4.23 -1.13 4.60
N GLU A 53 -4.18 -0.24 5.60
CA GLU A 53 -5.12 -0.19 6.73
C GLU A 53 -6.56 0.08 6.29
N GLN A 54 -6.75 0.74 5.13
CA GLN A 54 -8.07 1.01 4.54
C GLN A 54 -8.93 -0.25 4.40
N CYS A 55 -8.30 -1.42 4.17
CA CYS A 55 -8.99 -2.70 4.05
C CYS A 55 -8.45 -3.78 5.01
N HIS A 56 -7.16 -3.78 5.31
CA HIS A 56 -6.49 -4.83 6.09
C HIS A 56 -6.15 -4.39 7.51
N LYS A 57 -7.09 -3.75 8.20
CA LYS A 57 -6.87 -3.14 9.53
C LYS A 57 -6.18 -4.08 10.53
N LYS A 58 -6.70 -5.29 10.71
CA LYS A 58 -6.15 -6.28 11.65
C LYS A 58 -4.69 -6.63 11.34
N VAL A 59 -4.36 -6.84 10.06
CA VAL A 59 -2.99 -7.17 9.63
C VAL A 59 -2.05 -5.99 9.91
N VAL A 60 -2.52 -4.76 9.68
CA VAL A 60 -1.73 -3.56 9.96
C VAL A 60 -1.54 -3.36 11.47
N ASP A 61 -2.55 -3.64 12.28
CA ASP A 61 -2.44 -3.58 13.74
C ASP A 61 -1.39 -4.56 14.27
N GLU A 62 -1.37 -5.79 13.74
CA GLU A 62 -0.33 -6.78 14.05
C GLU A 62 1.05 -6.33 13.55
N TYR A 63 1.15 -5.82 12.31
CA TYR A 63 2.40 -5.30 11.76
C TYR A 63 2.98 -4.16 12.61
N LYS A 64 2.13 -3.24 13.10
CA LYS A 64 2.51 -2.10 13.94
C LYS A 64 3.05 -2.53 15.32
N GLN A 65 2.79 -3.77 15.74
CA GLN A 65 3.35 -4.35 16.97
C GLN A 65 4.66 -5.11 16.71
N SER A 66 5.01 -5.39 15.45
CA SER A 66 6.21 -6.16 15.10
C SER A 66 7.50 -5.34 15.24
N ILE A 67 8.62 -6.04 15.33
CA ILE A 67 9.98 -5.45 15.33
C ILE A 67 10.23 -4.58 14.10
N HIS A 68 9.62 -4.90 12.95
CA HIS A 68 9.77 -4.13 11.72
C HIS A 68 9.22 -2.71 11.89
N TRP A 69 8.04 -2.54 12.50
CA TRP A 69 7.46 -1.22 12.71
C TRP A 69 8.12 -0.46 13.87
N ILE A 70 8.60 -1.18 14.88
CA ILE A 70 9.38 -0.59 15.98
C ILE A 70 10.69 0.01 15.44
N ALA A 71 11.38 -0.68 14.52
CA ALA A 71 12.59 -0.19 13.85
C ALA A 71 12.29 1.09 13.03
N VAL A 72 11.25 1.07 12.20
CA VAL A 72 10.81 2.25 11.44
C VAL A 72 10.54 3.45 12.36
N LYS A 73 9.87 3.25 13.51
CA LYS A 73 9.63 4.33 14.49
C LYS A 73 10.90 4.88 15.13
N LYS A 74 11.97 4.10 15.17
CA LYS A 74 13.30 4.52 15.64
C LYS A 74 14.16 5.11 14.52
N GLY A 75 13.66 5.16 13.29
CA GLY A 75 14.37 5.70 12.13
C GLY A 75 15.45 4.77 11.57
N VAL A 76 15.35 3.46 11.83
CA VAL A 76 16.31 2.42 11.38
C VAL A 76 15.65 1.35 10.50
#